data_AF-A0A519V084-F1
#
_entry.id   AF-A0A519V084-F1
#
_cell.length_a   1.000
_cell.length_b   1.000
_cell.length_c   1.000
_cell.angle_alpha   90.00
_cell.angle_beta   90.00
_cell.angle_gamma   90.00
#
_symmetry.space_group_name_H-M   'P 1'
#
loop_
_entity.id
_entity.type
_entity.pdbx_description
1 polymer ?
#
loop_
_entity_poly.entity_id
_entity_poly.type
_entity_poly.pdbx_seq_one_letter_code
_entity_poly.pdbx_strand_id
1 'polypeptide(L)'
;MFYSSNGVPITEDKLLNFANKYTLRTALKKERFFIKEGHETARLNFDREPRFYADLGFDGGVWYKYDSPSNSDENTWVVEGKFTQMAGATHVGYYNETGYYLKKVVDWNMTNSTNGVSYRNYPWPQIRLADLYLMYAEALNESQGPVNGVFEYLDRIRKRAGLKGVTESWNLYSNNPSKPTTKDGLREIVHQERLIEMAFEGSRYWDLKRWKKAAEALNQPITGWSVFQANTADYYRARTIFTQNFVAPRDYLAPIRNYDITVNPKLVQNPGW
;
A
#
# COMPACT_ATOMS: atom_id res chain seq x y z
N MET A 1 0.27 -5.78 2.61
CA MET A 1 0.53 -5.15 1.30
C MET A 1 2.04 -5.04 1.10
N PHE A 2 2.72 -3.98 1.52
CA PHE A 2 4.17 -3.85 1.34
C PHE A 2 4.97 -5.02 1.94
N TYR A 3 6.13 -5.30 1.34
CA TYR A 3 7.10 -6.29 1.81
C TYR A 3 7.78 -5.87 3.13
N SER A 4 8.56 -6.79 3.68
CA SER A 4 9.63 -6.45 4.63
C SER A 4 10.78 -5.74 3.90
N SER A 5 11.77 -5.24 4.65
CA SER A 5 13.00 -4.67 4.10
C SER A 5 13.82 -5.68 3.28
N ASN A 6 13.57 -6.98 3.44
CA ASN A 6 14.20 -8.04 2.67
C ASN A 6 13.50 -8.34 1.33
N GLY A 7 12.43 -7.61 1.00
CA GLY A 7 11.73 -7.71 -0.27
C GLY A 7 10.83 -8.94 -0.43
N VAL A 8 10.46 -9.60 0.67
CA VAL A 8 9.48 -10.70 0.71
C VAL A 8 8.27 -10.31 1.57
N PRO A 9 7.10 -10.95 1.44
CA PRO A 9 5.95 -10.67 2.29
C PRO A 9 6.32 -10.80 3.77
N ILE A 10 5.80 -9.91 4.62
CA ILE A 10 6.10 -9.93 6.07
C ILE A 10 5.67 -11.24 6.76
N THR A 11 4.77 -12.00 6.15
CA THR A 11 4.31 -13.33 6.59
C THR A 11 5.19 -14.47 6.08
N GLU A 12 6.06 -14.20 5.11
CA GLU A 12 7.00 -15.15 4.53
C GLU A 12 8.43 -14.92 5.01
N ASP A 13 8.76 -13.74 5.55
CA ASP A 13 10.10 -13.41 6.02
C ASP A 13 10.49 -14.27 7.24
N LYS A 14 11.52 -15.10 7.08
CA LYS A 14 12.01 -16.00 8.15
C LYS A 14 13.00 -15.32 9.11
N LEU A 15 13.53 -14.15 8.78
CA LEU A 15 14.48 -13.41 9.62
C LEU A 15 13.79 -12.31 10.43
N LEU A 16 12.77 -11.68 9.86
CA LEU A 16 12.02 -10.60 10.51
C LEU A 16 10.67 -11.10 11.03
N ASN A 17 10.51 -11.09 12.36
CA ASN A 17 9.28 -11.56 12.98
C ASN A 17 8.19 -10.46 13.00
N PHE A 18 7.06 -10.76 12.36
CA PHE A 18 5.84 -9.95 12.35
C PHE A 18 4.62 -10.65 12.96
N ALA A 19 4.79 -11.76 13.70
CA ALA A 19 3.68 -12.46 14.37
C ALA A 19 2.91 -11.53 15.32
N ASN A 20 3.66 -10.71 16.08
CA ASN A 20 3.13 -9.70 16.98
C ASN A 20 3.17 -8.29 16.37
N LYS A 21 2.75 -8.14 15.10
CA LYS A 21 2.85 -6.87 14.35
C LYS A 21 2.21 -5.64 15.00
N TYR A 22 1.32 -5.81 15.99
CA TYR A 22 0.66 -4.70 16.69
C TYR A 22 1.33 -4.33 18.02
N THR A 23 2.34 -5.07 18.47
CA THR A 23 3.08 -4.68 19.68
C THR A 23 3.87 -3.42 19.43
N LEU A 24 4.00 -2.62 20.48
CA LEU A 24 4.74 -1.38 20.45
C LEU A 24 6.25 -1.63 20.42
N ARG A 25 6.95 -0.77 19.70
CA ARG A 25 8.41 -0.73 19.63
C ARG A 25 8.85 0.72 19.53
N THR A 26 9.92 1.05 20.26
CA THR A 26 10.57 2.35 20.19
C THR A 26 11.58 2.40 19.05
N ALA A 27 11.56 3.48 18.27
CA ALA A 27 12.49 3.70 17.18
C ALA A 27 13.89 4.08 17.66
N LEU A 28 14.90 3.46 17.05
CA LEU A 28 16.31 3.71 17.32
C LEU A 28 16.84 4.84 16.42
N LYS A 29 17.94 5.49 16.81
CA LYS A 29 18.61 6.54 16.00
C LYS A 29 18.94 6.12 14.56
N LYS A 30 19.27 4.85 14.32
CA LYS A 30 19.55 4.33 12.97
C LYS A 30 18.30 4.31 12.06
N GLU A 31 17.11 4.40 12.64
CA GLU A 31 15.81 4.32 11.96
C GLU A 31 15.21 5.71 11.72
N ARG A 32 15.91 6.76 12.16
CA ARG A 32 15.48 8.17 12.08
C ARG A 32 15.06 8.63 10.69
N PHE A 33 15.52 7.93 9.64
CA PHE A 33 15.15 8.26 8.27
C PHE A 33 13.69 7.93 7.93
N PHE A 34 13.05 7.08 8.73
CA PHE A 34 11.70 6.58 8.47
C PHE A 34 10.76 6.84 9.64
N ILE A 35 11.26 6.80 10.87
CA ILE A 35 10.48 6.95 12.10
C ILE A 35 11.26 7.85 13.04
N LYS A 36 10.58 8.81 13.67
CA LYS A 36 11.18 9.73 14.66
C LYS A 36 11.92 8.95 15.75
N GLU A 37 13.17 9.31 16.00
CA GLU A 37 13.97 8.71 17.07
C GLU A 37 13.24 8.80 18.43
N GLY A 38 13.22 7.69 19.17
CA GLY A 38 12.53 7.60 20.46
C GLY A 38 11.01 7.52 20.38
N HIS A 39 10.40 7.62 19.20
CA HIS A 39 8.95 7.46 19.06
C HIS A 39 8.54 6.00 19.14
N GLU A 40 7.45 5.75 19.85
CA GLU A 40 6.88 4.42 20.01
C GLU A 40 5.72 4.22 19.02
N THR A 41 5.84 3.20 18.17
CA THR A 41 4.83 2.84 17.15
C THR A 41 4.71 1.33 17.01
N ALA A 42 3.70 0.84 16.28
CA ALA A 42 3.50 -0.59 16.07
C ALA A 42 4.67 -1.24 15.31
N ARG A 43 5.04 -2.47 15.70
CA ARG A 43 6.05 -3.32 15.02
C ARG A 43 5.86 -3.38 13.50
N LEU A 44 4.62 -3.33 13.03
CA LEU A 44 4.23 -3.30 11.62
C LEU A 44 4.90 -2.15 10.82
N ASN A 45 5.24 -1.04 11.46
CA ASN A 45 5.81 0.12 10.81
C ASN A 45 7.33 0.04 10.64
N PHE A 46 7.99 -0.96 11.22
CA PHE A 46 9.44 -1.14 11.17
C PHE A 46 9.86 -2.20 10.14
N ASP A 47 11.12 -2.11 9.68
CA ASP A 47 11.76 -3.10 8.79
C ASP A 47 10.92 -3.40 7.54
N ARG A 48 10.36 -2.35 6.93
CA ARG A 48 9.59 -2.41 5.69
C ARG A 48 10.44 -1.98 4.50
N GLU A 49 9.99 -2.32 3.30
CA GLU A 49 10.64 -1.84 2.07
C GLU A 49 10.52 -0.31 1.92
N PRO A 50 11.41 0.35 1.16
CA PRO A 50 11.39 1.81 0.99
C PRO A 50 10.05 2.39 0.49
N ARG A 51 9.34 1.67 -0.39
CA ARG A 51 8.02 2.08 -0.91
C ARG A 51 6.95 2.23 0.19
N PHE A 52 7.03 1.44 1.28
CA PHE A 52 6.13 1.61 2.41
C PHE A 52 6.24 3.02 3.01
N TYR A 53 7.46 3.51 3.24
CA TYR A 53 7.70 4.83 3.84
C TYR A 53 7.58 6.00 2.85
N ALA A 54 7.70 5.71 1.55
CA ALA A 54 7.46 6.69 0.49
C ALA A 54 5.96 6.90 0.24
N ASP A 55 5.18 5.82 0.27
CA ASP A 55 3.77 5.85 -0.14
C ASP A 55 2.82 6.11 1.04
N LEU A 56 3.22 5.75 2.26
CA LEU A 56 2.41 5.89 3.48
C LEU A 56 3.06 6.83 4.51
N GLY A 57 2.21 7.61 5.18
CA GLY A 57 2.49 8.21 6.48
C GLY A 57 1.76 7.48 7.59
N PHE A 58 2.28 7.53 8.81
CA PHE A 58 1.70 6.93 10.02
C PHE A 58 2.24 7.68 11.23
N ASP A 59 1.55 7.61 12.37
CA ASP A 59 1.98 8.29 13.61
C ASP A 59 3.46 8.01 13.97
N GLY A 60 4.26 9.07 14.08
CA GLY A 60 5.71 9.03 14.29
C GLY A 60 6.56 8.82 13.03
N GLY A 61 5.94 8.49 11.90
CA GLY A 61 6.59 8.32 10.62
C GLY A 61 7.08 9.64 10.05
N VAL A 62 8.28 9.62 9.47
CA VAL A 62 8.93 10.79 8.89
C VAL A 62 8.25 11.19 7.58
N TRP A 63 7.91 12.48 7.47
CA TRP A 63 7.37 13.10 6.28
C TRP A 63 8.32 14.14 5.75
N TYR A 64 9.23 13.75 4.87
CA TYR A 64 10.13 14.70 4.26
C TYR A 64 9.40 15.69 3.35
N LYS A 65 9.78 16.97 3.49
CA LYS A 65 9.26 18.10 2.71
C LYS A 65 10.38 19.08 2.44
N TYR A 66 10.18 19.92 1.43
CA TYR A 66 11.08 21.02 1.12
C TYR A 66 11.28 21.98 2.31
N ASP A 67 10.22 22.28 3.05
CA ASP A 67 10.21 23.18 4.21
C ASP A 67 10.58 22.48 5.52
N SER A 68 11.54 21.54 5.48
CA SER A 68 12.03 20.87 6.69
C SER A 68 12.56 21.92 7.70
N PRO A 69 12.13 21.90 8.98
CA PRO A 69 12.54 22.92 9.95
C PRO A 69 14.05 22.99 10.17
N SER A 70 14.73 21.85 10.01
CA SER A 70 16.16 21.68 10.21
C SER A 70 16.99 21.73 8.91
N ASN A 71 16.33 21.69 7.74
CA ASN A 71 16.98 21.40 6.46
C ASN A 71 17.85 20.12 6.45
N SER A 72 17.59 19.17 7.36
CA SER A 72 18.29 17.88 7.45
C SER A 72 17.32 16.71 7.62
N ASP A 73 17.86 15.49 7.70
CA ASP A 73 17.14 14.26 8.05
C ASP A 73 16.76 14.19 9.53
N GLU A 74 17.38 15.00 10.37
CA GLU A 74 17.11 15.07 11.81
C GLU A 74 16.11 16.20 12.11
N ASN A 75 15.19 16.00 13.06
CA ASN A 75 14.18 17.01 13.44
C ASN A 75 13.33 17.54 12.25
N THR A 76 13.09 16.70 11.25
CA THR A 76 12.18 17.00 10.14
C THR A 76 10.72 16.73 10.54
N TRP A 77 9.80 17.01 9.62
CA TRP A 77 8.37 16.79 9.84
C TRP A 77 8.05 15.31 10.07
N VAL A 78 7.15 15.06 11.00
CA VAL A 78 6.64 13.74 11.34
C VAL A 78 5.12 13.82 11.37
N VAL A 79 4.45 12.70 11.11
CA VAL A 79 3.01 12.63 11.29
C VAL A 79 2.72 12.50 12.78
N GLU A 80 1.91 13.40 13.33
CA GLU A 80 1.43 13.32 14.70
C GLU A 80 -0.05 12.93 14.68
N GLY A 81 -0.32 11.62 14.72
CA GLY A 81 -1.61 11.06 14.33
C GLY A 81 -2.56 10.70 15.49
N LYS A 82 -2.14 10.85 16.74
CA LYS A 82 -2.97 10.55 17.93
C LYS A 82 -4.03 11.63 18.12
N PHE A 83 -5.11 11.31 18.83
CA PHE A 83 -6.36 12.09 18.84
C PHE A 83 -6.18 13.61 18.98
N THR A 84 -5.36 14.09 19.92
CA THR A 84 -5.18 15.52 20.21
C THR A 84 -3.99 16.16 19.49
N GLN A 85 -3.34 15.44 18.58
CA GLN A 85 -2.19 15.92 17.82
C GLN A 85 -2.61 16.59 16.51
N MET A 86 -1.65 17.21 15.81
CA MET A 86 -1.91 18.02 14.62
C MET A 86 -2.68 17.27 13.51
N ALA A 87 -2.35 16.00 13.25
CA ALA A 87 -3.07 15.17 12.27
C ALA A 87 -4.11 14.25 12.93
N GLY A 88 -4.34 14.39 14.25
CA GLY A 88 -5.27 13.59 15.02
C GLY A 88 -6.73 13.77 14.64
N ALA A 89 -7.59 12.88 15.14
CA ALA A 89 -9.02 12.92 14.88
C ALA A 89 -9.79 13.99 15.67
N THR A 90 -9.25 15.20 15.80
CA THR A 90 -9.84 16.31 16.58
C THR A 90 -11.08 16.92 15.93
N HIS A 91 -11.21 16.84 14.61
CA HIS A 91 -12.28 17.49 13.87
C HIS A 91 -13.22 16.46 13.24
N VAL A 92 -14.50 16.48 13.65
CA VAL A 92 -15.52 15.55 13.13
C VAL A 92 -15.59 15.67 11.61
N GLY A 93 -15.48 14.52 10.91
CA GLY A 93 -15.53 14.44 9.45
C GLY A 93 -14.22 14.76 8.71
N TYR A 94 -13.18 15.28 9.39
CA TYR A 94 -11.92 15.70 8.77
C TYR A 94 -10.72 15.05 9.47
N TYR A 95 -10.65 13.72 9.42
CA TYR A 95 -9.54 12.97 9.98
C TYR A 95 -9.29 11.68 9.20
N ASN A 96 -8.13 11.07 9.43
CA ASN A 96 -7.80 9.80 8.81
C ASN A 96 -8.35 8.63 9.64
N GLU A 97 -9.38 7.96 9.13
CA GLU A 97 -10.08 6.88 9.85
C GLU A 97 -9.18 5.66 10.15
N THR A 98 -8.18 5.39 9.32
CA THR A 98 -7.32 4.19 9.45
C THR A 98 -6.09 4.42 10.32
N GLY A 99 -5.69 5.69 10.52
CA GLY A 99 -4.42 6.08 11.12
C GLY A 99 -3.22 5.98 10.16
N TYR A 100 -3.46 5.76 8.86
CA TYR A 100 -2.46 5.76 7.80
C TYR A 100 -2.77 6.79 6.73
N TYR A 101 -1.81 7.65 6.43
CA TYR A 101 -1.94 8.78 5.52
C TYR A 101 -1.33 8.43 4.16
N LEU A 102 -1.89 9.00 3.10
CA LEU A 102 -1.39 8.80 1.74
C LEU A 102 -0.31 9.83 1.44
N LYS A 103 0.92 9.38 1.21
CA LYS A 103 2.11 10.23 0.97
C LYS A 103 2.54 10.25 -0.49
N LYS A 104 2.33 9.15 -1.23
CA LYS A 104 2.80 8.96 -2.62
C LYS A 104 2.51 10.10 -3.59
N VAL A 105 1.30 10.67 -3.51
CA VAL A 105 0.81 11.72 -4.43
C VAL A 105 1.03 13.13 -3.89
N VAL A 106 1.64 13.27 -2.72
CA VAL A 106 1.91 14.56 -2.12
C VAL A 106 3.27 15.04 -2.63
N ASP A 107 3.26 16.17 -3.33
CA ASP A 107 4.49 16.77 -3.85
C ASP A 107 5.42 17.18 -2.71
N TRP A 108 6.72 16.97 -2.92
CA TRP A 108 7.76 17.35 -1.96
C TRP A 108 7.75 18.84 -1.58
N ASN A 109 7.33 19.71 -2.51
CA ASN A 109 7.27 21.15 -2.32
C ASN A 109 5.94 21.62 -1.75
N MET A 110 5.01 20.71 -1.43
CA MET A 110 3.80 21.09 -0.70
C MET A 110 4.20 21.68 0.64
N THR A 111 3.79 22.92 0.91
CA THR A 111 4.03 23.58 2.21
C THR A 111 2.70 24.03 2.80
N ASN A 112 2.63 24.07 4.13
CA ASN A 112 1.48 24.65 4.83
C ASN A 112 2.01 25.80 5.69
N SER A 113 1.68 27.03 5.30
CA SER A 113 2.17 28.25 5.94
C SER A 113 0.99 29.09 6.44
N THR A 114 1.28 30.17 7.17
CA THR A 114 0.26 31.14 7.57
C THR A 114 -0.48 31.75 6.38
N ASN A 115 0.13 31.76 5.19
CA ASN A 115 -0.47 32.26 3.95
C ASN A 115 -1.25 31.17 3.18
N GLY A 116 -1.47 30.01 3.81
CA GLY A 116 -2.16 28.87 3.24
C GLY A 116 -1.24 27.77 2.74
N VAL A 117 -1.88 26.80 2.07
CA VAL A 117 -1.25 25.62 1.49
C VAL A 117 -0.74 25.93 0.09
N SER A 118 0.54 25.63 -0.18
CA SER A 118 1.07 25.62 -1.54
C SER A 118 0.97 24.21 -2.10
N TYR A 119 0.54 24.11 -3.36
CA TYR A 119 0.49 22.86 -4.10
C TYR A 119 0.99 23.08 -5.51
N ARG A 120 1.62 22.05 -6.07
CA ARG A 120 2.07 22.03 -7.46
C ARG A 120 1.15 21.15 -8.27
N ASN A 121 0.66 21.67 -9.39
CA ASN A 121 -0.01 20.86 -10.37
C ASN A 121 1.01 20.02 -11.14
N TYR A 122 0.73 18.73 -11.29
CA TYR A 122 1.53 17.80 -12.10
C TYR A 122 0.61 16.88 -12.90
N PRO A 123 1.06 16.39 -14.07
CA PRO A 123 0.26 15.47 -14.88
C PRO A 123 0.07 14.15 -14.15
N TRP A 124 -1.17 13.69 -14.03
CA TRP A 124 -1.47 12.39 -13.44
C TRP A 124 -1.05 11.26 -14.40
N PRO A 125 -0.18 10.32 -13.97
CA PRO A 125 0.30 9.26 -14.85
C PRO A 125 -0.81 8.23 -15.10
N GLN A 126 -1.47 8.31 -16.25
CA GLN A 126 -2.46 7.31 -16.68
C GLN A 126 -1.79 5.97 -17.05
N ILE A 127 -0.62 6.04 -17.70
CA ILE A 127 0.24 4.90 -18.03
C ILE A 127 1.68 5.33 -17.76
N ARG A 128 2.47 4.45 -17.14
CA ARG A 128 3.90 4.65 -16.92
C ARG A 128 4.68 3.37 -17.12
N LEU A 129 5.99 3.50 -17.34
CA LEU A 129 6.85 2.37 -17.73
C LEU A 129 6.80 1.16 -16.78
N ALA A 130 6.67 1.37 -15.47
CA ALA A 130 6.57 0.24 -14.53
C ALA A 130 5.28 -0.57 -14.72
N ASP A 131 4.17 0.07 -15.11
CA ASP A 131 2.91 -0.61 -15.42
C ASP A 131 3.09 -1.51 -16.64
N LEU A 132 3.77 -1.02 -17.69
CA LEU A 132 4.12 -1.82 -18.88
C LEU A 132 4.99 -3.04 -18.52
N TYR A 133 6.01 -2.86 -17.67
CA TYR A 133 6.85 -3.96 -17.18
C TYR A 133 6.05 -5.01 -16.41
N LEU A 134 5.13 -4.59 -15.53
CA LEU A 134 4.28 -5.50 -14.75
C LEU A 134 3.29 -6.25 -15.64
N MET A 135 2.63 -5.56 -16.58
CA MET A 135 1.71 -6.19 -17.53
C MET A 135 2.42 -7.21 -18.41
N TYR A 136 3.62 -6.87 -18.90
CA TYR A 136 4.43 -7.80 -19.68
C TYR A 136 4.88 -9.02 -18.86
N ALA A 137 5.36 -8.80 -17.62
CA ALA A 137 5.74 -9.88 -16.72
C ALA A 137 4.55 -10.81 -16.40
N GLU A 138 3.37 -10.25 -16.15
CA GLU A 138 2.14 -11.01 -15.93
C GLU A 138 1.77 -11.85 -17.16
N ALA A 139 1.68 -11.24 -18.35
CA ALA A 139 1.35 -11.93 -19.59
C ALA A 139 2.37 -13.04 -19.94
N LEU A 140 3.65 -12.79 -19.68
CA LEU A 140 4.70 -13.76 -19.95
C LEU A 140 4.63 -14.95 -18.97
N ASN A 141 4.38 -14.69 -17.67
CA ASN A 141 4.14 -15.77 -16.71
C ASN A 141 2.89 -16.59 -17.07
N GLU A 142 1.82 -15.92 -17.51
CA GLU A 142 0.58 -16.61 -17.89
C GLU A 142 0.71 -17.43 -19.17
N SER A 143 1.57 -17.04 -20.11
CA SER A 143 1.77 -17.78 -21.36
C SER A 143 2.84 -18.86 -21.25
N GLN A 144 3.95 -18.60 -20.57
CA GLN A 144 5.15 -19.45 -20.59
C GLN A 144 5.60 -19.93 -19.20
N GLY A 145 5.00 -19.43 -18.12
CA GLY A 145 5.43 -19.72 -16.75
C GLY A 145 6.68 -18.92 -16.33
N PRO A 146 7.44 -19.41 -15.34
CA PRO A 146 8.55 -18.68 -14.74
C PRO A 146 9.81 -18.70 -15.61
N VAL A 147 9.78 -17.96 -16.71
CA VAL A 147 10.91 -17.75 -17.62
C VAL A 147 11.71 -16.49 -17.24
N ASN A 148 12.98 -16.42 -17.66
CA ASN A 148 13.90 -15.32 -17.32
C ASN A 148 13.34 -13.92 -17.60
N GLY A 149 12.56 -13.76 -18.69
CA GLY A 149 11.94 -12.48 -19.01
C GLY A 149 11.01 -11.95 -17.92
N VAL A 150 10.28 -12.82 -17.20
CA VAL A 150 9.40 -12.39 -16.10
C VAL A 150 10.24 -11.77 -14.98
N PHE A 151 11.32 -12.43 -14.59
CA PHE A 151 12.23 -11.97 -13.56
C PHE A 151 12.94 -10.67 -13.96
N GLU A 152 13.36 -10.53 -15.21
CA GLU A 152 14.03 -9.32 -15.70
C GLU A 152 13.18 -8.05 -15.45
N TYR A 153 11.90 -8.08 -15.83
CA TYR A 153 11.03 -6.91 -15.70
C TYR A 153 10.59 -6.65 -14.26
N LEU A 154 10.38 -7.69 -13.45
CA LEU A 154 10.14 -7.53 -12.01
C LEU A 154 11.38 -6.95 -11.31
N ASP A 155 12.56 -7.44 -11.63
CA ASP A 155 13.81 -7.04 -10.97
C ASP A 155 14.21 -5.61 -11.33
N ARG A 156 13.85 -5.10 -12.52
CA ARG A 156 13.99 -3.67 -12.85
C ARG A 156 13.20 -2.78 -11.88
N ILE A 157 11.97 -3.17 -11.54
CA ILE A 157 11.11 -2.42 -10.60
C ILE A 157 11.67 -2.52 -9.19
N ARG A 158 12.00 -3.74 -8.76
CA ARG A 158 12.53 -4.04 -7.42
C ARG A 158 13.86 -3.35 -7.17
N LYS A 159 14.79 -3.37 -8.14
CA LYS A 159 16.07 -2.67 -8.06
C LYS A 159 15.88 -1.17 -7.88
N ARG A 160 14.96 -0.54 -8.63
CA ARG A 160 14.63 0.88 -8.44
C ARG A 160 14.07 1.16 -7.04
N ALA A 161 13.27 0.24 -6.50
CA ALA A 161 12.73 0.33 -5.14
C ALA A 161 13.76 -0.01 -4.03
N GLY A 162 15.02 -0.29 -4.37
CA GLY A 162 16.06 -0.64 -3.41
C GLY A 162 15.99 -2.08 -2.88
N LEU A 163 15.29 -2.97 -3.59
CA LEU A 163 15.16 -4.38 -3.25
C LEU A 163 16.04 -5.27 -4.13
N LYS A 164 16.41 -6.43 -3.58
CA LYS A 164 17.03 -7.53 -4.34
C LYS A 164 16.01 -8.13 -5.32
N GLY A 165 16.53 -8.84 -6.33
CA GLY A 165 15.69 -9.54 -7.30
C GLY A 165 14.79 -10.59 -6.64
N VAL A 166 13.73 -11.01 -7.33
CA VAL A 166 12.72 -11.95 -6.81
C VAL A 166 13.39 -13.25 -6.36
N THR A 167 14.17 -13.89 -7.23
CA THR A 167 14.83 -15.18 -6.95
C THR A 167 15.77 -15.08 -5.75
N GLU A 168 16.57 -14.02 -5.68
CA GLU A 168 17.49 -13.81 -4.57
C GLU A 168 16.74 -13.57 -3.24
N SER A 169 15.72 -12.71 -3.26
CA SER A 169 14.96 -12.35 -2.06
C SER A 169 14.23 -13.55 -1.47
N TRP A 170 13.56 -14.34 -2.32
CA TRP A 170 12.83 -15.53 -1.86
C TRP A 170 13.77 -16.62 -1.35
N ASN A 171 14.88 -16.88 -2.05
CA ASN A 171 15.86 -17.87 -1.62
C ASN A 171 16.45 -17.53 -0.24
N LEU A 172 16.88 -16.27 -0.07
CA LEU A 172 17.55 -15.85 1.16
C LEU A 172 16.60 -15.70 2.34
N TYR A 173 15.40 -15.16 2.12
CA TYR A 173 14.57 -14.63 3.22
C TYR A 173 13.18 -15.23 3.34
N SER A 174 12.64 -15.90 2.32
CA SER A 174 11.30 -16.50 2.41
C SER A 174 11.33 -17.87 3.10
N ASN A 175 10.25 -18.19 3.80
CA ASN A 175 9.92 -19.54 4.28
C ASN A 175 9.40 -20.46 3.16
N ASN A 176 9.15 -19.93 1.95
CA ASN A 176 8.79 -20.66 0.75
C ASN A 176 9.72 -20.27 -0.42
N PRO A 177 11.00 -20.68 -0.40
CA PRO A 177 11.98 -20.27 -1.41
C PRO A 177 11.65 -20.75 -2.83
N SER A 178 10.85 -21.82 -2.98
CA SER A 178 10.40 -22.35 -4.27
C SER A 178 9.19 -21.62 -4.86
N LYS A 179 8.56 -20.68 -4.14
CA LYS A 179 7.38 -19.95 -4.67
C LYS A 179 7.60 -19.35 -6.08
N PRO A 180 8.73 -18.70 -6.39
CA PRO A 180 8.95 -18.12 -7.71
C PRO A 180 9.17 -19.14 -8.83
N THR A 181 9.41 -20.42 -8.51
CA THR A 181 9.73 -21.46 -9.50
C THR A 181 8.48 -22.12 -10.08
N THR A 182 7.29 -21.73 -9.64
CA THR A 182 6.01 -22.23 -10.16
C THR A 182 5.23 -21.10 -10.79
N LYS A 183 4.45 -21.40 -11.84
CA LYS A 183 3.60 -20.39 -12.51
C LYS A 183 2.64 -19.69 -11.55
N ASP A 184 1.99 -20.47 -10.68
CA ASP A 184 1.02 -19.92 -9.71
C ASP A 184 1.71 -19.10 -8.61
N GLY A 185 2.84 -19.58 -8.09
CA GLY A 185 3.59 -18.84 -7.09
C GLY A 185 4.18 -17.54 -7.65
N LEU A 186 4.69 -17.55 -8.88
CA LEU A 186 5.17 -16.35 -9.55
C LEU A 186 4.02 -15.40 -9.92
N ARG A 187 2.84 -15.91 -10.28
CA ARG A 187 1.63 -15.08 -10.48
C ARG A 187 1.31 -14.28 -9.22
N GLU A 188 1.31 -14.92 -8.05
CA GLU A 188 1.05 -14.21 -6.78
C GLU A 188 2.13 -13.16 -6.47
N ILE A 189 3.40 -13.42 -6.81
CA ILE A 189 4.47 -12.44 -6.68
C ILE A 189 4.24 -11.25 -7.62
N VAL A 190 3.88 -11.49 -8.89
CA VAL A 190 3.55 -10.44 -9.86
C VAL A 190 2.36 -9.60 -9.38
N HIS A 191 1.29 -10.26 -8.90
CA HIS A 191 0.12 -9.57 -8.35
C HIS A 191 0.48 -8.69 -7.15
N GLN A 192 1.35 -9.18 -6.26
CA GLN A 192 1.81 -8.46 -5.09
C GLN A 192 2.72 -7.28 -5.46
N GLU A 193 3.66 -7.48 -6.38
CA GLU A 193 4.54 -6.42 -6.88
C GLU A 193 3.71 -5.32 -7.57
N ARG A 194 2.70 -5.70 -8.37
CA ARG A 194 1.75 -4.76 -9.00
C ARG A 194 0.94 -4.00 -7.96
N LEU A 195 0.43 -4.69 -6.94
CA LEU A 195 -0.32 -4.08 -5.85
C LEU A 195 0.51 -2.98 -5.16
N ILE A 196 1.77 -3.27 -4.86
CA ILE A 196 2.69 -2.36 -4.17
C ILE A 196 3.08 -1.20 -5.10
N GLU A 197 3.56 -1.52 -6.29
CA GLU A 197 4.10 -0.54 -7.23
C GLU A 197 3.04 0.47 -7.66
N MET A 198 1.81 0.01 -7.90
CA MET A 198 0.68 0.83 -8.36
C MET A 198 -0.24 1.28 -7.21
N ALA A 199 0.22 1.19 -5.95
CA ALA A 199 -0.53 1.67 -4.80
C ALA A 199 -0.96 3.12 -5.02
N PHE A 200 -2.24 3.43 -4.74
CA PHE A 200 -2.82 4.78 -4.87
C PHE A 200 -2.92 5.34 -6.30
N GLU A 201 -2.78 4.50 -7.34
CA GLU A 201 -2.84 4.91 -8.75
C GLU A 201 -4.10 4.40 -9.48
N GLY A 202 -5.11 3.92 -8.74
CA GLY A 202 -6.42 3.54 -9.31
C GLY A 202 -6.49 2.14 -9.97
N SER A 203 -5.42 1.35 -9.94
CA SER A 203 -5.36 0.02 -10.57
C SER A 203 -6.05 -1.10 -9.77
N ARG A 204 -5.96 -1.06 -8.43
CA ARG A 204 -6.31 -2.20 -7.55
C ARG A 204 -7.73 -2.72 -7.76
N TYR A 205 -8.71 -1.85 -7.91
CA TYR A 205 -10.10 -2.25 -8.10
C TYR A 205 -10.25 -3.10 -9.38
N TRP A 206 -9.67 -2.64 -10.49
CA TRP A 206 -9.72 -3.34 -11.78
C TRP A 206 -8.90 -4.62 -11.78
N ASP A 207 -7.74 -4.61 -11.14
CA ASP A 207 -6.89 -5.80 -10.97
C ASP A 207 -7.63 -6.92 -10.21
N LEU A 208 -8.29 -6.59 -9.10
CA LEU A 208 -9.10 -7.56 -8.36
C LEU A 208 -10.23 -8.15 -9.20
N LYS A 209 -10.88 -7.32 -10.02
CA LYS A 209 -12.00 -7.76 -10.88
C LYS A 209 -11.53 -8.70 -11.98
N ARG A 210 -10.48 -8.32 -12.73
CA ARG A 210 -9.96 -9.15 -13.83
C ARG A 210 -9.32 -10.45 -13.36
N TRP A 211 -8.73 -10.46 -12.16
CA TRP A 211 -8.22 -11.68 -11.52
C TRP A 211 -9.29 -12.53 -10.83
N LYS A 212 -10.56 -12.08 -10.80
CA LYS A 212 -11.65 -12.69 -10.03
C LYS A 212 -11.33 -12.88 -8.54
N LYS A 213 -10.53 -11.98 -7.98
CA LYS A 213 -10.17 -11.93 -6.55
C LYS A 213 -10.98 -10.90 -5.77
N ALA A 214 -11.85 -10.14 -6.44
CA ALA A 214 -12.67 -9.11 -5.80
C ALA A 214 -13.58 -9.69 -4.71
N ALA A 215 -14.20 -10.86 -4.94
CA ALA A 215 -15.04 -11.50 -3.93
C ALA A 215 -14.27 -11.93 -2.67
N GLU A 216 -13.00 -12.32 -2.81
CA GLU A 216 -12.15 -12.66 -1.66
C GLU A 216 -11.74 -11.38 -0.90
N ALA A 217 -11.20 -10.40 -1.63
CA ALA A 217 -10.60 -9.20 -1.06
C ALA A 217 -11.62 -8.17 -0.57
N LEU A 218 -12.72 -7.96 -1.31
CA LEU A 218 -13.76 -6.97 -1.01
C LEU A 218 -14.90 -7.53 -0.14
N ASN A 219 -14.69 -8.68 0.48
CA ASN A 219 -15.48 -9.19 1.61
C ASN A 219 -14.66 -9.25 2.92
N GLN A 220 -13.40 -8.79 2.90
CA GLN A 220 -12.62 -8.62 4.12
C GLN A 220 -13.01 -7.32 4.83
N PRO A 221 -12.97 -7.26 6.17
CA PRO A 221 -13.16 -6.02 6.90
C PRO A 221 -12.00 -5.06 6.63
N ILE A 222 -12.34 -3.78 6.45
CA ILE A 222 -11.37 -2.69 6.50
C ILE A 222 -11.06 -2.44 7.97
N THR A 223 -9.78 -2.53 8.34
CA THR A 223 -9.30 -2.31 9.69
C THR A 223 -8.37 -1.10 9.76
N GLY A 224 -8.26 -0.49 10.93
CA GLY A 224 -7.25 0.56 11.20
C GLY A 224 -7.04 0.75 12.69
N TRP A 225 -6.33 1.81 13.06
CA TRP A 225 -6.02 2.14 14.45
C TRP A 225 -7.20 2.79 15.19
N SER A 226 -7.11 2.81 16.51
CA SER A 226 -8.09 3.48 17.37
C SER A 226 -7.78 4.99 17.44
N VAL A 227 -8.09 5.70 16.37
CA VAL A 227 -7.64 7.09 16.13
C VAL A 227 -8.19 8.14 17.11
N PHE A 228 -9.20 7.79 17.90
CA PHE A 228 -9.76 8.63 18.98
C PHE A 228 -9.02 8.50 20.32
N GLN A 229 -7.86 7.84 20.33
CA GLN A 229 -7.05 7.66 21.52
C GLN A 229 -5.83 8.60 21.52
N ALA A 230 -5.55 9.21 22.67
CA ALA A 230 -4.39 10.08 22.86
C ALA A 230 -3.13 9.29 23.30
N ASN A 231 -3.31 8.19 24.04
CA ASN A 231 -2.22 7.36 24.54
C ASN A 231 -1.74 6.38 23.48
N THR A 232 -0.43 6.11 23.42
CA THR A 232 0.17 5.22 22.41
C THR A 232 -0.41 3.81 22.44
N ALA A 233 -0.52 3.19 23.63
CA ALA A 233 -0.99 1.82 23.78
C ALA A 233 -2.45 1.62 23.35
N ASP A 234 -3.30 2.64 23.56
CA ASP A 234 -4.70 2.60 23.15
C ASP A 234 -4.85 2.92 21.66
N TYR A 235 -4.05 3.85 21.14
CA TYR A 235 -4.04 4.23 19.72
C TYR A 235 -3.74 3.03 18.81
N TYR A 236 -2.68 2.27 19.11
CA TYR A 236 -2.27 1.11 18.32
C TYR A 236 -3.10 -0.17 18.55
N ARG A 237 -4.34 -0.03 19.06
CA ARG A 237 -5.32 -1.11 19.03
C ARG A 237 -6.03 -1.12 17.69
N ALA A 238 -5.94 -2.25 16.98
CA ALA A 238 -6.65 -2.44 15.72
C ALA A 238 -8.16 -2.52 15.98
N ARG A 239 -8.94 -1.84 15.14
CA ARG A 239 -10.40 -1.89 15.11
C ARG A 239 -10.89 -2.14 13.69
N THR A 240 -12.09 -2.71 13.57
CA THR A 240 -12.81 -2.76 12.29
C THR A 240 -13.49 -1.42 12.06
N ILE A 241 -13.26 -0.86 10.87
CA ILE A 241 -13.81 0.42 10.42
C ILE A 241 -15.07 0.17 9.60
N PHE A 242 -14.99 -0.76 8.65
CA PHE A 242 -16.07 -1.04 7.71
C PHE A 242 -16.03 -2.50 7.29
N THR A 243 -17.19 -3.15 7.27
CA THR A 243 -17.30 -4.51 6.73
C THR A 243 -17.77 -4.40 5.30
N GLN A 244 -16.92 -4.83 4.37
CA GLN A 244 -17.24 -4.78 2.96
C GLN A 244 -18.20 -5.91 2.56
N ASN A 245 -18.98 -5.68 1.50
CA ASN A 245 -19.85 -6.69 0.90
C ASN A 245 -19.69 -6.67 -0.62
N PHE A 246 -19.37 -7.82 -1.19
CA PHE A 246 -19.22 -8.03 -2.63
C PHE A 246 -19.94 -9.32 -3.03
N VAL A 247 -20.96 -9.20 -3.88
CA VAL A 247 -21.81 -10.29 -4.35
C VAL A 247 -21.32 -10.76 -5.72
N ALA A 248 -20.76 -11.97 -5.79
CA ALA A 248 -20.38 -12.59 -7.06
C ALA A 248 -21.53 -13.45 -7.63
N PRO A 249 -21.80 -13.41 -8.95
CA PRO A 249 -21.06 -12.69 -9.99
C PRO A 249 -21.49 -11.22 -10.20
N ARG A 250 -22.57 -10.77 -9.55
CA ARG A 250 -23.22 -9.46 -9.78
C ARG A 250 -22.25 -8.28 -9.81
N ASP A 251 -21.48 -8.09 -8.75
CA ASP A 251 -20.64 -6.90 -8.56
C ASP A 251 -19.37 -6.90 -9.45
N TYR A 252 -19.13 -7.98 -10.21
CA TYR A 252 -18.12 -7.98 -11.26
C TYR A 252 -18.50 -7.07 -12.45
N LEU A 253 -19.77 -6.74 -12.62
CA LEU A 253 -20.24 -5.86 -13.69
C LEU A 253 -21.09 -4.73 -13.08
N ALA A 254 -20.98 -3.53 -13.63
CA ALA A 254 -21.82 -2.41 -13.19
C ALA A 254 -23.25 -2.58 -13.73
N PRO A 255 -24.31 -2.19 -13.01
CA PRO A 255 -25.66 -2.25 -13.55
C PRO A 255 -25.81 -1.33 -14.76
N ILE A 256 -26.56 -1.79 -15.77
CA ILE A 256 -27.09 -0.94 -16.83
C ILE A 256 -28.26 -0.15 -16.24
N ARG A 257 -28.38 1.14 -16.55
CA ARG A 257 -29.45 1.98 -15.99
C ARG A 257 -30.81 1.49 -16.48
N ASN A 258 -31.81 1.44 -15.60
CA ASN A 258 -33.17 1.00 -15.94
C ASN A 258 -33.79 1.78 -17.10
N TYR A 259 -33.47 3.07 -17.20
CA TYR A 259 -33.91 3.91 -18.32
C TYR A 259 -33.40 3.38 -19.67
N ASP A 260 -32.13 3.00 -19.76
CA ASP A 260 -31.53 2.53 -21.01
C ASP A 260 -32.16 1.19 -21.45
N ILE A 261 -32.45 0.30 -20.51
CA ILE A 261 -33.18 -0.96 -20.75
C ILE A 261 -34.61 -0.69 -21.23
N THR A 262 -35.28 0.31 -20.65
CA THR A 262 -36.64 0.69 -21.04
C THR A 262 -36.68 1.28 -22.45
N VAL A 263 -35.70 2.12 -22.80
CA VAL A 263 -35.59 2.76 -24.12
C VAL A 263 -35.21 1.75 -25.20
N ASN A 264 -34.32 0.81 -24.90
CA ASN A 264 -33.93 -0.24 -25.83
C ASN A 264 -34.22 -1.63 -25.25
N PRO A 265 -35.40 -2.21 -25.55
CA PRO A 265 -35.80 -3.53 -25.06
C PRO A 265 -34.88 -4.68 -25.48
N LYS A 266 -33.93 -4.46 -26.40
CA LYS A 266 -32.89 -5.44 -26.77
C LYS A 266 -31.68 -5.43 -25.83
N LEU A 267 -31.53 -4.43 -24.96
CA LEU A 267 -30.49 -4.42 -23.93
C LEU A 267 -30.86 -5.40 -22.81
N VAL A 268 -29.95 -6.35 -22.58
CA VAL A 268 -30.05 -7.31 -21.48
C VAL A 268 -29.21 -6.81 -20.32
N GLN A 269 -29.76 -6.86 -19.11
CA GLN A 269 -29.07 -6.46 -17.88
C GLN A 269 -27.86 -7.36 -17.60
N ASN A 270 -26.86 -6.80 -16.91
CA ASN A 270 -25.74 -7.58 -16.40
C ASN A 270 -26.20 -8.61 -15.36
N PRO A 271 -25.58 -9.80 -15.29
CA PRO A 271 -26.02 -10.89 -14.41
C PRO A 271 -26.21 -10.46 -12.95
N GLY A 272 -27.39 -10.70 -12.39
CA GLY A 272 -27.71 -10.46 -10.97
C GLY A 272 -28.15 -9.04 -10.60
N TRP A 273 -28.20 -8.11 -11.57
CA TRP A 273 -28.77 -6.77 -11.42
C TRP A 273 -30.20 -6.67 -11.92
#